data_AF-A0A6N2RMD7-F1
#
_entry.id   AF-A0A6N2RMD7-F1
#
_cell.length_a   1.000
_cell.length_b   1.000
_cell.length_c   1.000
_cell.angle_alpha   90.00
_cell.angle_beta   90.00
_cell.angle_gamma   90.00
#
_symmetry.space_group_name_H-M   'P 1'
#
loop_
_entity.id
_entity.type
_entity.pdbx_description
1 polymer ?
#
loop_
_entity_poly.entity_id
_entity_poly.type
_entity_poly.pdbx_seq_one_letter_code
_entity_poly.pdbx_strand_id
1 'polypeptide(L)'
;MLDYNGNKMWTMPVNEDHIDEIVPGRFESGPHKGTKFFACVAGKEGFLISDFNGKLLKKDGIGHAQRVSLANYLPNRPGYEIVVVNFWGHQGIIYFYDSEGNQLWEMENELNGNLLTPVNWTGDGQDFILLNADVERGGMIDGNGIQVVKFPDDGHPTMCAEAVNLCGDTRDEIVTWDYDSMYIYTQDDAPKDDVYAPFKYPDYNASNYRGEYSYREKWW
;
A
#
# COMPACT_ATOMS: atom_id res chain seq x y z
N MET A 1 -6.75 -1.01 20.89
CA MET A 1 -6.23 -2.40 20.95
C MET A 1 -6.97 -3.18 22.02
N LEU A 2 -7.42 -4.38 21.66
CA LEU A 2 -8.00 -5.35 22.59
C LEU A 2 -7.05 -6.55 22.69
N ASP A 3 -7.02 -7.23 23.84
CA ASP A 3 -6.37 -8.53 23.96
C ASP A 3 -7.24 -9.65 23.35
N TYR A 4 -6.73 -10.88 23.36
CA TYR A 4 -7.45 -12.04 22.82
C TYR A 4 -8.71 -12.41 23.62
N ASN A 5 -8.90 -11.87 24.83
CA ASN A 5 -10.10 -12.02 25.65
C ASN A 5 -11.09 -10.85 25.45
N GLY A 6 -10.76 -9.89 24.59
CA GLY A 6 -11.58 -8.68 24.36
C GLY A 6 -11.37 -7.57 25.40
N ASN A 7 -10.38 -7.68 26.30
CA ASN A 7 -10.09 -6.61 27.26
C ASN A 7 -9.38 -5.45 26.57
N LYS A 8 -9.77 -4.22 26.90
CA LYS A 8 -9.09 -3.02 26.40
C LYS A 8 -7.66 -2.95 26.94
N MET A 9 -6.69 -2.96 26.04
CA MET A 9 -5.28 -2.74 26.37
C MET A 9 -4.95 -1.24 26.36
N TRP A 10 -5.28 -0.57 25.25
CA TRP A 10 -5.06 0.87 25.08
C TRP A 10 -5.97 1.42 23.97
N THR A 11 -6.13 2.75 23.97
CA THR A 11 -6.81 3.52 22.94
C THR A 11 -5.78 4.45 22.29
N MET A 12 -5.72 4.46 20.96
CA MET A 12 -4.87 5.42 20.23
C MET A 12 -5.32 6.84 20.59
N PRO A 13 -4.43 7.83 20.75
CA PRO A 13 -4.79 9.19 21.16
C PRO A 13 -5.46 10.00 20.02
N VAL A 14 -6.47 9.41 19.39
CA VAL A 14 -7.35 9.98 18.35
C VAL A 14 -8.75 10.00 18.96
N ASN A 15 -9.22 11.20 19.35
CA ASN A 15 -10.39 11.34 20.22
C ASN A 15 -11.73 11.46 19.47
N GLU A 16 -11.72 12.01 18.25
CA GLU A 16 -12.93 12.41 17.52
C GLU A 16 -12.95 11.92 16.07
N ASP A 17 -12.07 11.00 15.72
CA ASP A 17 -11.91 10.52 14.36
C ASP A 17 -11.86 9.00 14.28
N HIS A 18 -12.03 8.49 13.08
CA HIS A 18 -11.93 7.08 12.74
C HIS A 18 -10.61 6.79 12.02
N ILE A 19 -10.20 5.53 12.09
CA ILE A 19 -9.09 4.98 11.32
C ILE A 19 -9.70 4.16 10.19
N ASP A 20 -9.38 4.50 8.95
CA ASP A 20 -9.86 3.81 7.75
C ASP A 20 -9.02 2.55 7.47
N GLU A 21 -7.70 2.66 7.55
CA GLU A 21 -6.77 1.54 7.34
C GLU A 21 -5.63 1.53 8.35
N ILE A 22 -5.13 0.32 8.61
CA ILE A 22 -4.02 0.04 9.52
C ILE A 22 -3.08 -0.95 8.85
N VAL A 23 -1.80 -0.59 8.77
CA VAL A 23 -0.73 -1.49 8.34
C VAL A 23 0.26 -1.67 9.49
N PRO A 24 0.47 -2.90 9.99
CA PRO A 24 1.52 -3.15 10.98
C PRO A 24 2.88 -3.10 10.28
N GLY A 25 3.85 -2.41 10.85
CA GLY A 25 5.23 -2.29 10.35
C GLY A 25 6.28 -2.45 11.45
N ARG A 26 7.56 -2.50 11.05
CA ARG A 26 8.72 -2.48 11.95
C ARG A 26 9.81 -1.60 11.38
N PHE A 27 10.31 -0.66 12.16
CA PHE A 27 11.40 0.20 11.73
C PHE A 27 12.68 -0.63 11.53
N GLU A 28 13.26 -0.59 10.34
CA GLU A 28 14.52 -1.30 10.02
C GLU A 28 15.76 -0.40 10.19
N SER A 29 15.55 0.90 10.30
CA SER A 29 16.59 1.91 10.41
C SER A 29 16.19 3.01 11.41
N GLY A 30 16.98 4.09 11.47
CA GLY A 30 16.64 5.25 12.28
C GLY A 30 16.68 5.06 13.81
N PRO A 31 16.26 6.09 14.57
CA PRO A 31 16.21 6.07 16.04
C PRO A 31 15.20 5.06 16.60
N HIS A 32 14.22 4.64 15.80
CA HIS A 32 13.18 3.70 16.21
C HIS A 32 13.47 2.24 15.82
N LYS A 33 14.65 1.95 15.25
CA LYS A 33 15.04 0.62 14.76
C LYS A 33 14.63 -0.52 15.70
N GLY A 34 13.92 -1.49 15.14
CA GLY A 34 13.44 -2.68 15.84
C GLY A 34 12.06 -2.51 16.50
N THR A 35 11.58 -1.27 16.65
CA THR A 35 10.25 -0.99 17.20
C THR A 35 9.17 -1.35 16.19
N LYS A 36 8.12 -2.02 16.66
CA LYS A 36 6.92 -2.33 15.88
C LYS A 36 5.93 -1.17 15.97
N PHE A 37 5.28 -0.85 14.85
CA PHE A 37 4.37 0.28 14.74
C PHE A 37 3.15 -0.06 13.89
N PHE A 38 2.10 0.74 14.02
CA PHE A 38 0.97 0.82 13.12
C PHE A 38 1.07 2.10 12.32
N ALA A 39 1.15 1.99 10.99
CA ALA A 39 0.86 3.06 10.07
C ALA A 39 -0.66 3.10 9.88
N CYS A 40 -1.27 4.23 10.18
CA CYS A 40 -2.71 4.39 10.13
C CYS A 40 -3.06 5.61 9.29
N VAL A 41 -4.16 5.50 8.56
CA VAL A 41 -4.80 6.64 7.91
C VAL A 41 -6.16 6.88 8.52
N ALA A 42 -6.44 8.14 8.76
CA ALA A 42 -7.61 8.61 9.47
C ALA A 42 -8.28 9.71 8.65
N GLY A 43 -9.50 10.06 9.04
CA GLY A 43 -10.20 11.23 8.52
C GLY A 43 -9.44 12.54 8.77
N LYS A 44 -10.00 13.47 9.54
CA LYS A 44 -9.35 14.76 9.78
C LYS A 44 -7.95 14.67 10.38
N GLU A 45 -7.61 13.57 11.04
CA GLU A 45 -6.30 13.37 11.65
C GLU A 45 -5.18 13.03 10.64
N GLY A 46 -5.52 12.60 9.42
CA GLY A 46 -4.57 12.31 8.35
C GLY A 46 -3.74 11.04 8.57
N PHE A 47 -2.44 11.12 8.29
CA PHE A 47 -1.53 9.99 8.39
C PHE A 47 -0.87 9.94 9.77
N LEU A 48 -0.87 8.77 10.40
CA LEU A 48 -0.41 8.55 11.77
C LEU A 48 0.55 7.37 11.83
N ILE A 49 1.57 7.46 12.67
CA ILE A 49 2.39 6.31 13.09
C ILE A 49 2.33 6.20 14.61
N SER A 50 1.91 5.06 15.11
CA SER A 50 1.86 4.75 16.55
C SER A 50 2.62 3.46 16.85
N ASP A 51 3.32 3.37 17.97
CA ASP A 51 3.91 2.09 18.38
C ASP A 51 2.84 1.08 18.83
N PHE A 52 3.23 -0.18 19.02
CA PHE A 52 2.31 -1.23 19.47
C PHE A 52 1.76 -1.03 20.90
N ASN A 53 2.27 -0.04 21.65
CA ASN A 53 1.78 0.34 22.97
C ASN A 53 0.82 1.54 22.91
N GLY A 54 0.50 2.03 21.71
CA GLY A 54 -0.41 3.16 21.51
C GLY A 54 0.25 4.53 21.67
N LYS A 55 1.59 4.61 21.74
CA LYS A 55 2.30 5.89 21.74
C LYS A 55 2.39 6.41 20.32
N LEU A 56 1.76 7.55 20.06
CA LEU A 56 1.89 8.27 18.79
C LEU A 56 3.35 8.71 18.60
N LEU A 57 3.95 8.28 17.49
CA LEU A 57 5.32 8.60 17.09
C LEU A 57 5.33 9.70 16.03
N LYS A 58 4.37 9.67 15.09
CA LYS A 58 4.20 10.68 14.04
C LYS A 58 2.73 10.95 13.73
N LYS A 59 2.49 12.17 13.26
CA LYS A 59 1.24 12.63 12.68
C LYS A 59 1.56 13.60 11.55
N ASP A 60 0.89 13.42 10.43
CA ASP A 60 0.89 14.34 9.30
C ASP A 60 -0.54 14.72 8.93
N GLY A 61 -0.83 16.01 8.98
CA GLY A 61 -2.18 16.58 8.89
C GLY A 61 -2.64 16.80 7.46
N ILE A 62 -2.56 15.75 6.62
CA ILE A 62 -2.86 15.80 5.17
C ILE A 62 -4.35 15.80 4.83
N GLY A 63 -5.22 16.06 5.81
CA GLY A 63 -6.67 15.92 5.66
C GLY A 63 -7.11 14.46 5.71
N HIS A 64 -8.31 14.17 5.22
CA HIS A 64 -8.87 12.81 5.24
C HIS A 64 -8.02 11.88 4.38
N ALA A 65 -7.29 10.97 5.02
CA ALA A 65 -6.47 9.95 4.38
C ALA A 65 -7.20 8.60 4.46
N GLN A 66 -7.16 7.82 3.38
CA GLN A 66 -8.01 6.63 3.31
C GLN A 66 -7.28 5.34 2.94
N ARG A 67 -6.20 5.41 2.15
CA ARG A 67 -5.38 4.22 1.84
C ARG A 67 -3.96 4.40 2.33
N VAL A 68 -3.36 3.33 2.83
CA VAL A 68 -1.94 3.27 3.18
C VAL A 68 -1.34 1.93 2.82
N SER A 69 -0.11 1.97 2.30
CA SER A 69 0.66 0.77 2.06
C SER A 69 2.14 0.90 2.36
N LEU A 70 2.76 -0.24 2.70
CA LEU A 70 4.17 -0.35 3.05
C LEU A 70 4.87 -1.39 2.18
N ALA A 71 5.95 -1.01 1.49
CA ALA A 71 6.66 -1.92 0.61
C ALA A 71 8.10 -1.50 0.30
N ASN A 72 8.81 -2.33 -0.46
CA ASN A 72 10.16 -2.03 -0.93
C ASN A 72 10.15 -1.22 -2.23
N TYR A 73 9.56 -0.03 -2.18
CA TYR A 73 9.41 0.84 -3.36
C TYR A 73 10.73 1.46 -3.83
N LEU A 74 11.66 1.72 -2.90
CA LEU A 74 13.01 2.21 -3.19
C LEU A 74 14.06 1.22 -2.66
N PRO A 75 14.44 0.18 -3.43
CA PRO A 75 15.26 -0.94 -2.94
C PRO A 75 16.66 -0.58 -2.44
N ASN A 76 17.18 0.60 -2.81
CA ASN A 76 18.47 1.09 -2.34
C ASN A 76 18.39 1.82 -0.98
N ARG A 77 17.21 1.93 -0.38
CA ARG A 77 16.98 2.56 0.92
C ARG A 77 16.69 1.49 1.99
N PRO A 78 17.13 1.70 3.24
CA PRO A 78 16.81 0.80 4.32
C PRO A 78 15.35 0.98 4.77
N GLY A 79 14.68 -0.11 5.15
CA GLY A 79 13.28 -0.08 5.56
C GLY A 79 12.31 -0.27 4.42
N TYR A 80 11.06 0.11 4.68
CA TYR A 80 9.94 0.10 3.75
C TYR A 80 9.41 1.52 3.65
N GLU A 81 9.27 2.03 2.44
CA GLU A 81 8.58 3.28 2.19
C GLU A 81 7.09 3.13 2.47
N ILE A 82 6.44 4.25 2.75
CA ILE A 82 5.00 4.32 3.06
C ILE A 82 4.37 5.22 2.00
N VAL A 83 3.28 4.77 1.38
CA VAL A 83 2.50 5.61 0.46
C VAL A 83 1.07 5.74 0.97
N VAL A 84 0.53 6.96 0.87
CA VAL A 84 -0.78 7.33 1.38
C VAL A 84 -1.52 8.14 0.33
N VAL A 85 -2.85 7.99 0.25
CA VAL A 85 -3.70 8.85 -0.58
C VAL A 85 -4.78 9.49 0.26
N ASN A 86 -5.04 10.76 -0.02
CA ASN A 86 -6.15 11.47 0.59
C ASN A 86 -7.49 11.20 -0.13
N PHE A 87 -8.56 11.43 0.60
CA PHE A 87 -9.95 11.30 0.20
C PHE A 87 -10.74 12.47 0.76
N TRP A 88 -11.59 13.11 -0.04
CA TRP A 88 -12.37 14.33 0.27
C TRP A 88 -11.57 15.64 0.40
N GLY A 89 -12.05 16.70 -0.28
CA GLY A 89 -11.39 18.01 -0.36
C GLY A 89 -10.57 18.15 -1.64
N HIS A 90 -9.31 17.72 -1.62
CA HIS A 90 -8.42 17.62 -2.78
C HIS A 90 -8.10 16.16 -3.06
N GLN A 91 -9.09 15.41 -3.57
CA GLN A 91 -8.99 13.95 -3.76
C GLN A 91 -7.82 13.56 -4.67
N GLY A 92 -7.17 12.45 -4.35
CA GLY A 92 -6.19 11.82 -5.23
C GLY A 92 -4.77 12.36 -5.11
N ILE A 93 -4.47 13.17 -4.08
CA ILE A 93 -3.08 13.50 -3.75
C ILE A 93 -2.44 12.29 -3.08
N ILE A 94 -1.37 11.81 -3.70
CA ILE A 94 -0.54 10.71 -3.23
C ILE A 94 0.67 11.31 -2.51
N TYR A 95 0.88 10.86 -1.29
CA TYR A 95 2.00 11.23 -0.43
C TYR A 95 2.91 10.03 -0.27
N PHE A 96 4.22 10.24 -0.45
CA PHE A 96 5.21 9.19 -0.33
C PHE A 96 6.20 9.54 0.76
N TYR A 97 6.41 8.62 1.68
CA TYR A 97 7.22 8.80 2.87
C TYR A 97 8.34 7.76 2.93
N ASP A 98 9.44 8.14 3.58
CA ASP A 98 10.46 7.18 3.97
C ASP A 98 9.99 6.23 5.10
N SER A 99 10.84 5.27 5.46
CA SER A 99 10.55 4.28 6.49
C SER A 99 10.34 4.83 7.89
N GLU A 100 10.75 6.07 8.14
CA GLU A 100 10.53 6.76 9.41
C GLU A 100 9.29 7.66 9.35
N GLY A 101 8.55 7.70 8.23
CA GLY A 101 7.39 8.56 8.02
C GLY A 101 7.75 10.03 7.76
N ASN A 102 8.90 10.33 7.15
CA ASN A 102 9.20 11.67 6.62
C ASN A 102 8.76 11.74 5.16
N GLN A 103 8.00 12.76 4.78
CA GLN A 103 7.56 12.94 3.40
C GLN A 103 8.77 13.17 2.48
N LEU A 104 8.81 12.45 1.37
CA LEU A 104 9.83 12.57 0.33
C LEU A 104 9.29 13.35 -0.87
N TRP A 105 8.06 13.04 -1.29
CA TRP A 105 7.37 13.74 -2.38
C TRP A 105 5.85 13.61 -2.23
N GLU A 106 5.13 14.43 -2.98
CA GLU A 106 3.69 14.33 -3.20
C GLU A 106 3.39 14.54 -4.69
N MET A 107 2.29 13.97 -5.17
CA MET A 107 1.80 14.18 -6.52
C MET A 107 0.28 14.10 -6.59
N GLU A 108 -0.30 14.75 -7.60
CA GLU A 108 -1.69 14.58 -7.99
C GLU A 108 -1.71 13.86 -9.35
N ASN A 109 -2.37 12.71 -9.43
CA ASN A 109 -2.48 11.95 -10.69
C ASN A 109 -3.78 12.23 -11.47
N GLU A 110 -4.56 13.22 -11.01
CA GLU A 110 -5.85 13.66 -11.59
C GLU A 110 -6.91 12.54 -11.68
N LEU A 111 -6.71 11.41 -11.00
CA LEU A 111 -7.60 10.27 -11.01
C LEU A 111 -8.06 9.90 -9.60
N ASN A 112 -9.26 9.33 -9.54
CA ASN A 112 -9.83 8.75 -8.33
C ASN A 112 -9.61 7.23 -8.30
N GLY A 113 -9.73 6.63 -7.11
CA GLY A 113 -9.65 5.18 -6.96
C GLY A 113 -8.21 4.63 -6.96
N ASN A 114 -7.24 5.44 -6.53
CA ASN A 114 -5.86 4.98 -6.35
C ASN A 114 -5.79 3.95 -5.20
N LEU A 115 -5.44 2.71 -5.54
CA LEU A 115 -5.39 1.56 -4.64
C LEU A 115 -4.17 1.59 -3.74
N LEU A 116 -3.03 2.05 -4.29
CA LEU A 116 -1.71 2.04 -3.67
C LEU A 116 -1.17 0.64 -3.35
N THR A 117 -1.74 -0.41 -3.94
CA THR A 117 -1.35 -1.79 -3.65
C THR A 117 0.10 -2.04 -4.08
N PRO A 118 0.97 -2.58 -3.21
CA PRO A 118 2.29 -3.03 -3.62
C PRO A 118 2.20 -4.22 -4.59
N VAL A 119 2.95 -4.15 -5.68
CA VAL A 119 3.00 -5.18 -6.74
C VAL A 119 4.43 -5.64 -6.96
N ASN A 120 4.68 -6.92 -6.71
CA ASN A 120 5.90 -7.60 -7.11
C ASN A 120 5.83 -7.98 -8.59
N TRP A 121 5.95 -6.98 -9.48
CA TRP A 121 5.75 -7.18 -10.92
C TRP A 121 6.97 -7.79 -11.62
N THR A 122 8.17 -7.33 -11.27
CA THR A 122 9.44 -7.75 -11.89
C THR A 122 10.01 -9.02 -11.25
N GLY A 123 9.74 -9.23 -9.96
CA GLY A 123 10.36 -10.30 -9.17
C GLY A 123 11.81 -10.02 -8.77
N ASP A 124 12.31 -8.79 -8.91
CA ASP A 124 13.72 -8.42 -8.63
C ASP A 124 13.95 -7.83 -7.22
N GLY A 125 12.88 -7.73 -6.43
CA GLY A 125 12.92 -7.17 -5.08
C GLY A 125 12.37 -5.75 -4.98
N GLN A 126 12.12 -5.05 -6.09
CA GLN A 126 11.38 -3.78 -6.06
C GLN A 126 9.87 -4.04 -6.19
N ASP A 127 9.10 -3.46 -5.28
CA ASP A 127 7.65 -3.39 -5.45
C ASP A 127 7.29 -2.12 -6.26
N PHE A 128 6.27 -2.21 -7.11
CA PHE A 128 5.61 -1.05 -7.71
C PHE A 128 4.30 -0.72 -6.98
N ILE A 129 3.76 0.47 -7.22
CA ILE A 129 2.51 0.95 -6.62
C ILE A 129 1.42 0.89 -7.69
N LEU A 130 0.43 0.00 -7.53
CA LEU A 130 -0.76 -0.01 -8.38
C LEU A 130 -1.66 1.17 -8.04
N LEU A 131 -1.97 1.98 -9.05
CA LEU A 131 -2.88 3.12 -8.93
C LEU A 131 -4.31 2.68 -9.20
N ASN A 132 -4.67 2.58 -10.47
CA ASN A 132 -6.00 2.19 -10.94
C ASN A 132 -5.88 1.65 -12.37
N ALA A 133 -6.97 1.17 -12.95
CA ALA A 133 -6.98 0.56 -14.28
C ALA A 133 -7.08 1.55 -15.46
N ASP A 134 -6.96 2.86 -15.24
CA ASP A 134 -6.98 3.81 -16.36
C ASP A 134 -5.80 3.60 -17.34
N VAL A 135 -6.08 3.70 -18.64
CA VAL A 135 -5.13 3.41 -19.73
C VAL A 135 -4.04 4.49 -19.90
N GLU A 136 -4.34 5.74 -19.55
CA GLU A 136 -3.40 6.86 -19.76
C GLU A 136 -2.61 7.16 -18.49
N ARG A 137 -3.31 7.30 -17.36
CA ARG A 137 -2.81 7.84 -16.09
C ARG A 137 -2.87 6.83 -14.94
N GLY A 138 -3.43 5.64 -15.17
CA GLY A 138 -3.46 4.53 -14.21
C GLY A 138 -2.19 3.67 -14.28
N GLY A 139 -2.34 2.36 -14.13
CA GLY A 139 -1.24 1.41 -14.13
C GLY A 139 -0.43 1.42 -12.84
N MET A 140 0.87 1.20 -12.95
CA MET A 140 1.78 1.16 -11.80
C MET A 140 2.87 2.22 -11.89
N ILE A 141 3.16 2.84 -10.75
CA ILE A 141 4.29 3.76 -10.58
C ILE A 141 5.40 3.14 -9.72
N ASP A 142 6.64 3.59 -9.90
CA ASP A 142 7.76 3.26 -9.02
C ASP A 142 7.80 4.15 -7.77
N GLY A 143 8.76 3.92 -6.86
CA GLY A 143 8.96 4.74 -5.66
C GLY A 143 9.40 6.20 -5.94
N ASN A 144 9.67 6.57 -7.19
CA ASN A 144 9.96 7.94 -7.59
C ASN A 144 8.74 8.65 -8.21
N GLY A 145 7.58 7.99 -8.24
CA GLY A 145 6.35 8.53 -8.81
C GLY A 145 6.28 8.44 -10.34
N ILE A 146 7.13 7.62 -10.96
CA ILE A 146 7.18 7.45 -12.43
C ILE A 146 6.34 6.24 -12.83
N GLN A 147 5.42 6.43 -13.78
CA GLN A 147 4.64 5.33 -14.36
C GLN A 147 5.55 4.38 -15.14
N VAL A 148 5.65 3.14 -14.67
CA VAL A 148 6.55 2.10 -15.19
C VAL A 148 5.81 0.96 -15.85
N VAL A 149 4.53 0.75 -15.52
CA VAL A 149 3.66 -0.23 -16.20
C VAL A 149 2.35 0.45 -16.57
N LYS A 150 1.94 0.31 -17.83
CA LYS A 150 0.69 0.83 -18.37
C LYS A 150 -0.25 -0.31 -18.72
N PHE A 151 -1.54 -0.08 -18.54
CA PHE A 151 -2.53 -0.95 -19.15
C PHE A 151 -2.62 -0.69 -20.66
N PRO A 152 -2.79 -1.74 -21.48
CA PRO A 152 -3.13 -1.56 -22.89
C PRO A 152 -4.55 -1.01 -23.02
N ASP A 153 -4.81 -0.26 -24.09
CA ASP A 153 -6.16 0.14 -24.50
C ASP A 153 -6.82 -0.99 -25.30
N ASP A 154 -7.14 -2.08 -24.60
CA ASP A 154 -7.70 -3.33 -25.14
C ASP A 154 -9.19 -3.54 -24.79
N GLY A 155 -9.81 -2.54 -24.16
CA GLY A 155 -11.22 -2.57 -23.77
C GLY A 155 -11.49 -3.25 -22.42
N HIS A 156 -10.47 -3.43 -21.57
CA HIS A 156 -10.68 -3.93 -20.21
C HIS A 156 -11.51 -2.97 -19.34
N PRO A 157 -12.17 -3.51 -18.31
CA PRO A 157 -12.94 -2.71 -17.39
C PRO A 157 -12.04 -1.94 -16.41
N THR A 158 -12.42 -0.70 -16.09
CA THR A 158 -11.65 0.17 -15.18
C THR A 158 -12.30 0.38 -13.81
N MET A 159 -13.44 -0.28 -13.55
CA MET A 159 -14.22 -0.09 -12.32
C MET A 159 -13.48 -0.58 -11.07
N CYS A 160 -12.81 -1.72 -11.15
CA CYS A 160 -12.05 -2.31 -10.06
C CYS A 160 -10.75 -2.92 -10.57
N ALA A 161 -9.73 -2.91 -9.71
CA ALA A 161 -8.47 -3.61 -9.94
C ALA A 161 -7.92 -4.17 -8.62
N GLU A 162 -7.16 -5.26 -8.68
CA GLU A 162 -6.47 -5.88 -7.54
C GLU A 162 -5.21 -6.59 -8.02
N ALA A 163 -4.14 -6.55 -7.21
CA ALA A 163 -2.93 -7.34 -7.43
C ALA A 163 -3.04 -8.68 -6.70
N VAL A 164 -2.91 -9.80 -7.44
CA VAL A 164 -3.07 -11.16 -6.92
C VAL A 164 -2.07 -12.09 -7.62
N ASN A 165 -1.38 -12.96 -6.89
CA ASN A 165 -0.53 -13.99 -7.50
C ASN A 165 -1.38 -15.19 -7.97
N LEU A 166 -1.44 -15.43 -9.28
CA LEU A 166 -2.30 -16.41 -9.93
C LEU A 166 -1.57 -17.34 -10.92
N CYS A 167 -0.45 -16.91 -11.50
CA CYS A 167 0.17 -17.59 -12.65
C CYS A 167 1.40 -18.47 -12.32
N GLY A 168 1.68 -18.71 -11.03
CA GLY A 168 2.46 -19.86 -10.59
C GLY A 168 3.91 -19.60 -10.16
N ASP A 169 4.43 -18.39 -10.33
CA ASP A 169 5.61 -17.94 -9.57
C ASP A 169 5.18 -16.99 -8.43
N THR A 170 6.07 -16.12 -7.95
CA THR A 170 5.76 -15.18 -6.84
C THR A 170 5.47 -13.76 -7.29
N ARG A 171 5.44 -13.50 -8.61
CA ARG A 171 5.04 -12.23 -9.16
C ARG A 171 3.52 -12.09 -9.11
N ASP A 172 3.07 -10.85 -9.02
CA ASP A 172 1.64 -10.55 -8.95
C ASP A 172 1.07 -10.36 -10.37
N GLU A 173 -0.09 -10.95 -10.62
CA GLU A 173 -0.99 -10.56 -11.71
C GLU A 173 -1.84 -9.37 -11.29
N ILE A 174 -2.35 -8.63 -12.27
CA ILE A 174 -3.39 -7.62 -12.04
C ILE A 174 -4.71 -8.11 -12.61
N VAL A 175 -5.72 -8.21 -11.74
CA VAL A 175 -7.09 -8.53 -12.13
C VAL A 175 -7.86 -7.22 -12.21
N THR A 176 -8.50 -6.95 -13.34
CA THR A 176 -9.46 -5.85 -13.49
C THR A 176 -10.84 -6.39 -13.78
N TRP A 177 -11.90 -5.76 -13.25
CA TRP A 177 -13.26 -6.23 -13.48
C TRP A 177 -14.32 -5.13 -13.37
N ASP A 178 -15.46 -5.39 -13.98
CA ASP A 178 -16.72 -4.71 -13.76
C ASP A 178 -17.87 -5.74 -13.62
N TYR A 179 -19.10 -5.35 -13.93
CA TYR A 179 -20.25 -6.25 -13.86
C TYR A 179 -20.30 -7.28 -14.99
N ASP A 180 -19.61 -7.06 -16.10
CA ASP A 180 -19.76 -7.81 -17.35
C ASP A 180 -18.51 -8.62 -17.72
N SER A 181 -17.33 -8.16 -17.30
CA SER A 181 -16.07 -8.74 -17.71
C SER A 181 -14.99 -8.70 -16.63
N MET A 182 -14.02 -9.60 -16.77
CA MET A 182 -12.81 -9.66 -15.95
C MET A 182 -11.62 -9.95 -16.85
N TYR A 183 -10.55 -9.18 -16.67
CA TYR A 183 -9.29 -9.30 -17.38
C TYR A 183 -8.19 -9.63 -16.37
N ILE A 184 -7.23 -10.46 -16.77
CA ILE A 184 -6.07 -10.82 -15.95
C ILE A 184 -4.83 -10.49 -16.77
N TYR A 185 -3.98 -9.65 -16.20
CA TYR A 185 -2.70 -9.24 -16.77
C TYR A 185 -1.57 -9.91 -16.01
N THR A 186 -0.72 -10.62 -16.74
CA THR A 186 0.54 -11.20 -16.26
C THR A 186 1.70 -10.67 -17.10
N GLN A 187 2.93 -10.98 -16.70
CA GLN A 187 4.12 -10.60 -17.46
C GLN A 187 4.19 -11.34 -18.81
N ASP A 188 4.94 -10.80 -19.77
CA ASP A 188 5.03 -11.35 -21.13
C ASP A 188 5.92 -12.61 -21.23
N ASP A 189 6.58 -12.98 -20.13
CA ASP A 189 7.41 -14.17 -20.01
C ASP A 189 6.76 -15.28 -19.16
N ALA A 190 7.34 -16.47 -19.24
CA ALA A 190 6.87 -17.61 -18.46
C ALA A 190 7.19 -17.44 -16.97
N PRO A 191 6.44 -18.12 -16.07
CA PRO A 191 6.75 -18.18 -14.66
C PRO A 191 8.21 -18.59 -14.40
N LYS A 192 8.85 -17.98 -13.40
CA LYS A 192 10.27 -18.16 -13.08
C LYS A 192 10.45 -18.88 -11.75
N ASP A 193 11.47 -19.73 -11.67
CA ASP A 193 11.79 -20.48 -10.44
C ASP A 193 12.53 -19.65 -9.38
N ASP A 194 13.25 -18.60 -9.78
CA ASP A 194 14.13 -17.79 -8.91
C ASP A 194 13.73 -16.31 -8.99
N VAL A 195 12.65 -15.96 -8.31
CA VAL A 195 12.13 -14.60 -8.18
C VAL A 195 11.92 -14.26 -6.71
N TYR A 196 12.07 -12.97 -6.39
CA TYR A 196 11.79 -12.45 -5.06
C TYR A 196 10.36 -12.76 -4.63
N ALA A 197 10.22 -13.23 -3.39
CA ALA A 197 8.97 -13.69 -2.81
C ALA A 197 8.65 -12.88 -1.54
N PRO A 198 7.87 -11.79 -1.64
CA PRO A 198 7.51 -11.01 -0.47
C PRO A 198 6.50 -11.73 0.43
N PHE A 199 6.55 -11.42 1.72
CA PHE A 199 5.48 -11.71 2.66
C PHE A 199 4.38 -10.64 2.54
N LYS A 200 3.24 -11.04 1.97
CA LYS A 200 2.04 -10.21 1.81
C LYS A 200 0.88 -10.75 2.66
N TYR A 201 -0.24 -10.05 2.60
CA TYR A 201 -1.52 -10.49 3.16
C TYR A 201 -2.01 -11.79 2.48
N PRO A 202 -2.86 -12.59 3.15
CA PRO A 202 -3.46 -13.76 2.52
C PRO A 202 -4.41 -13.40 1.36
N ASP A 203 -4.54 -14.30 0.39
CA ASP A 203 -5.45 -14.14 -0.77
C ASP A 203 -6.94 -14.25 -0.41
N TYR A 204 -7.27 -14.55 0.85
CA TYR A 204 -8.63 -14.70 1.35
C TYR A 204 -8.97 -13.62 2.39
N ASN A 205 -10.28 -13.40 2.61
CA ASN A 205 -10.81 -12.35 3.49
C ASN A 205 -10.34 -10.93 3.12
N ALA A 206 -10.19 -10.67 1.82
CA ALA A 206 -9.89 -9.34 1.31
C ALA A 206 -11.03 -8.34 1.63
N SER A 207 -10.65 -7.08 1.80
CA SER A 207 -11.55 -5.96 2.08
C SER A 207 -11.06 -4.74 1.31
N ASN A 208 -11.97 -3.90 0.83
CA ASN A 208 -11.64 -2.59 0.26
C ASN A 208 -11.10 -1.58 1.29
N TYR A 209 -10.91 -1.99 2.55
CA TYR A 209 -10.28 -1.20 3.61
C TYR A 209 -9.14 -1.99 4.29
N ARG A 210 -8.55 -2.95 3.58
CA ARG A 210 -7.37 -3.66 4.05
C ARG A 210 -6.16 -2.76 3.81
N GLY A 211 -5.42 -2.45 4.87
CA GLY A 211 -4.10 -1.86 4.73
C GLY A 211 -3.16 -2.81 3.99
N GLU A 212 -2.46 -2.31 2.97
CA GLU A 212 -1.66 -3.14 2.07
C GLU A 212 -0.18 -3.20 2.49
N TYR A 213 0.47 -4.33 2.30
CA TYR A 213 1.91 -4.46 2.56
C TYR A 213 2.60 -5.53 1.73
N SER A 214 3.89 -5.32 1.49
CA SER A 214 4.82 -6.28 0.89
C SER A 214 6.15 -6.22 1.65
N TYR A 215 6.42 -7.25 2.46
CA TYR A 215 7.62 -7.31 3.30
C TYR A 215 8.63 -8.31 2.76
N ARG A 216 9.94 -8.03 2.93
CA ARG A 216 10.99 -8.98 2.53
C ARG A 216 10.93 -10.29 3.33
N GLU A 217 10.48 -10.21 4.57
CA GLU A 217 10.29 -11.35 5.45
C GLU A 217 9.22 -11.06 6.51
N LYS A 218 8.68 -12.13 7.11
CA LYS A 218 7.78 -12.01 8.25
C LYS A 218 8.57 -11.65 9.51
N TRP A 219 8.16 -10.57 10.20
CA TRP A 219 8.89 -10.03 11.36
C TRP A 219 8.06 -10.02 12.68
N TRP A 220 6.88 -10.63 12.70
CA TRP A 220 6.03 -10.74 13.89
C TRP A 220 5.80 -12.16 14.38
#